data_AF-A0A6L9KLM1-F1
#
_entry.id   AF-A0A6L9KLM1-F1
#
_cell.length_a   1.000
_cell.length_b   1.000
_cell.length_c   1.000
_cell.angle_alpha   90.00
_cell.angle_beta   90.00
_cell.angle_gamma   90.00
#
_symmetry.space_group_name_H-M   'P 1'
#
loop_
_entity.id
_entity.type
_entity.pdbx_description
1 polymer ?
#
loop_
_entity_poly.entity_id
_entity_poly.type
_entity_poly.pdbx_seq_one_letter_code
_entity_poly.pdbx_strand_id
1 'polypeptide(L)'
;LNVILEMISAKQNLGIEELKNQLLSFVNTGALRNNETIVTNTRHYDSLLKALEEITKVKYGLETNLPSDLMAIDIKEALYHFGTITGQVTNDELLGNIFANFCIGK
;
A
#
# COMPACT_ATOMS: atom_id res chain seq x y z
N LEU A 1 -24.39 9.91 -8.86
CA LEU A 1 -23.10 10.52 -9.24
C LEU A 1 -23.24 12.03 -9.09
N ASN A 2 -22.59 12.63 -8.10
CA ASN A 2 -22.47 14.09 -8.03
C ASN A 2 -21.36 14.49 -9.02
N VAL A 3 -21.75 14.95 -10.20
CA VAL A 3 -20.82 15.43 -11.23
C VAL A 3 -20.78 16.95 -11.14
N ILE A 4 -19.59 17.51 -10.96
CA ILE A 4 -19.35 18.95 -11.03
C ILE A 4 -18.94 19.29 -12.46
N LEU A 5 -19.61 20.27 -13.07
CA LEU A 5 -19.31 20.73 -14.43
C LEU A 5 -18.57 22.06 -14.35
N GLU A 6 -17.37 22.12 -14.94
CA GLU A 6 -16.59 23.35 -15.07
C GLU A 6 -16.36 23.68 -16.55
N MET A 7 -16.62 24.94 -16.91
CA MET A 7 -16.41 25.44 -18.27
C MET A 7 -14.97 25.87 -18.45
N ILE A 8 -14.26 25.25 -19.39
CA ILE A 8 -12.85 25.55 -19.67
C ILE A 8 -12.63 25.97 -21.11
N SER A 9 -11.62 26.81 -21.34
CA SER A 9 -11.11 27.15 -22.68
C SER A 9 -9.59 27.19 -22.64
N ALA A 10 -8.95 26.13 -23.15
CA ALA A 10 -7.49 26.03 -23.21
C ALA A 10 -6.88 27.12 -24.10
N LYS A 11 -7.56 27.49 -25.19
CA LYS A 11 -7.10 28.54 -26.11
C LYS A 11 -7.09 29.93 -25.48
N GLN A 12 -8.05 30.19 -24.60
CA GLN A 12 -8.21 31.50 -23.93
C GLN A 12 -7.68 31.50 -22.48
N ASN A 13 -7.14 30.38 -22.02
CA ASN A 13 -6.68 30.17 -20.64
C ASN A 13 -7.77 30.46 -19.58
N LEU A 14 -9.04 30.14 -19.88
CA LEU A 14 -10.17 30.32 -18.97
C LEU A 14 -10.49 29.01 -18.24
N GLY A 15 -10.74 29.07 -16.93
CA GLY A 15 -11.15 27.92 -16.11
C GLY A 15 -10.04 26.92 -15.80
N ILE A 16 -8.78 27.21 -16.18
CA ILE A 16 -7.65 26.30 -15.98
C ILE A 16 -7.20 26.26 -14.52
N GLU A 17 -7.24 27.39 -13.80
CA GLU A 17 -6.87 27.44 -12.39
C GLU A 17 -7.95 26.81 -11.50
N GLU A 18 -9.23 27.04 -11.82
CA GLU A 18 -10.37 26.39 -11.17
C GLU A 18 -10.28 24.87 -11.31
N LEU A 19 -10.02 24.36 -12.52
CA LEU A 19 -9.82 22.94 -12.77
C LEU A 19 -8.66 22.37 -11.94
N LYS A 20 -7.52 23.08 -11.85
CA LYS A 20 -6.37 22.65 -11.03
C LYS A 20 -6.74 22.58 -9.56
N ASN A 21 -7.42 23.59 -9.04
CA ASN A 21 -7.86 23.63 -7.64
C ASN A 21 -8.85 22.49 -7.34
N GLN A 22 -9.76 22.23 -8.27
CA GLN A 22 -10.70 21.11 -8.16
C GLN A 22 -9.97 19.76 -8.15
N LEU A 23 -8.99 19.57 -9.06
CA LEU A 23 -8.16 18.37 -9.09
C LEU A 23 -7.36 18.18 -7.80
N LEU A 24 -6.79 19.26 -7.27
CA LEU A 24 -6.08 19.25 -5.99
C LEU A 24 -7.01 18.96 -4.81
N SER A 25 -8.29 19.31 -4.88
CA SER A 25 -9.27 18.98 -3.83
C SER A 25 -9.53 17.48 -3.72
N PHE A 26 -9.41 16.72 -4.82
CA PHE A 26 -9.53 15.26 -4.81
C PHE A 26 -8.31 14.55 -4.24
N VAL A 27 -7.15 15.19 -4.33
CA VAL A 27 -5.93 14.66 -3.71
C VAL A 27 -5.99 15.05 -2.24
N ASN A 28 -6.26 14.07 -1.38
CA ASN A 28 -6.40 14.27 0.06
C ASN A 28 -5.09 14.77 0.70
N THR A 29 -4.84 16.08 0.63
CA THR A 29 -3.65 16.74 1.18
C THR A 29 -3.62 16.69 2.72
N GLY A 30 -4.73 16.31 3.36
CA GLY A 30 -4.80 16.11 4.82
C GLY A 30 -4.01 14.90 5.32
N ALA A 31 -3.96 13.81 4.54
CA ALA A 31 -3.22 12.60 4.92
C ALA A 31 -1.69 12.74 4.73
N LEU A 32 -1.24 13.73 3.97
CA LEU A 32 0.17 13.98 3.66
C LEU A 32 0.84 14.97 4.64
N ARG A 33 0.11 15.43 5.67
CA ARG A 33 0.55 16.53 6.57
C ARG A 33 1.30 16.09 7.82
N ASN A 34 1.50 14.79 8.04
CA ASN A 34 2.21 14.28 9.20
C ASN A 34 3.46 13.51 8.76
N ASN A 35 4.47 13.45 9.62
CA ASN A 35 5.66 12.57 9.54
C ASN A 35 5.29 11.07 9.61
N GLU A 36 4.14 10.68 9.06
CA GLU A 36 3.66 9.32 8.99
C GLU A 36 4.41 8.58 7.88
N THR A 37 4.75 7.32 8.14
CA THR A 37 5.39 6.48 7.15
C THR A 37 4.36 6.10 6.09
N ILE A 38 4.58 6.55 4.85
CA ILE A 38 3.68 6.27 3.73
C ILE A 38 4.18 5.01 3.01
N VAL A 39 3.28 4.03 2.85
CA VAL A 39 3.52 2.84 2.02
C VAL A 39 3.09 3.16 0.58
N THR A 40 4.07 3.43 -0.28
CA THR A 40 3.82 3.81 -1.69
C THR A 40 3.83 2.62 -2.66
N ASN A 41 4.39 1.49 -2.25
CA ASN A 41 4.52 0.30 -3.10
C ASN A 41 3.35 -0.67 -2.85
N THR A 42 2.59 -0.97 -3.90
CA THR A 42 1.46 -1.91 -3.85
C THR A 42 1.86 -3.31 -3.34
N ARG A 43 3.06 -3.78 -3.67
CA ARG A 43 3.57 -5.08 -3.17
C ARG A 43 3.79 -5.05 -1.66
N HIS A 44 4.34 -3.95 -1.13
CA HIS A 44 4.52 -3.79 0.31
C HIS A 44 3.16 -3.68 1.01
N TYR A 45 2.23 -2.94 0.42
CA TYR A 45 0.86 -2.84 0.92
C TYR A 45 0.17 -4.20 1.01
N ASP A 46 0.23 -5.02 -0.05
CA ASP A 46 -0.32 -6.38 -0.05
C ASP A 46 0.34 -7.28 1.01
N SER A 47 1.67 -7.19 1.15
CA SER A 47 2.41 -7.96 2.17
C SER A 47 2.00 -7.57 3.59
N LEU A 48 1.76 -6.28 3.84
CA LEU A 48 1.28 -5.77 5.13
C LEU A 48 -0.17 -6.21 5.42
N LEU A 49 -1.05 -6.25 4.41
CA LEU A 49 -2.41 -6.75 4.58
C LEU A 49 -2.43 -8.23 4.96
N LYS A 50 -1.60 -9.05 4.32
CA LYS A 50 -1.45 -10.47 4.65
C LYS A 50 -0.89 -10.67 6.06
N ALA A 51 0.15 -9.91 6.42
CA ALA A 51 0.67 -9.94 7.79
C ALA A 51 -0.39 -9.55 8.84
N LEU A 52 -1.22 -8.55 8.54
CA LEU A 52 -2.33 -8.13 9.40
C LEU A 52 -3.39 -9.24 9.56
N GLU A 53 -3.71 -9.97 8.49
CA GLU A 53 -4.63 -11.11 8.54
C GLU A 53 -4.11 -12.18 9.53
N GLU A 54 -2.84 -12.57 9.41
CA GLU A 54 -2.23 -13.55 10.30
C GLU A 54 -2.18 -13.08 11.76
N ILE A 55 -1.81 -11.82 12.00
CA ILE A 55 -1.85 -11.22 13.35
C ILE A 55 -3.27 -11.23 13.93
N THR A 56 -4.29 -11.04 13.10
CA THR A 56 -5.69 -11.08 13.54
C THR A 56 -6.09 -12.50 13.97
N LYS A 57 -5.61 -13.54 13.28
CA LYS A 57 -5.79 -14.94 13.70
C LYS A 57 -5.11 -15.22 15.04
N VAL A 58 -3.88 -14.74 15.24
CA VAL A 58 -3.17 -14.86 16.52
C VAL A 58 -3.96 -14.18 17.65
N LYS A 59 -4.44 -12.96 17.40
CA LYS A 59 -5.27 -12.23 18.37
C LYS A 59 -6.53 -13.03 18.74
N TYR A 60 -7.23 -13.56 17.75
CA TYR A 60 -8.39 -14.42 17.98
C TYR A 60 -8.02 -15.67 18.79
N GLY A 61 -6.86 -16.28 18.50
CA GLY A 61 -6.34 -17.41 19.27
C GLY A 61 -6.11 -17.10 20.75
N LEU A 62 -5.56 -15.93 21.05
CA LEU A 62 -5.38 -15.45 22.42
C LEU A 62 -6.72 -15.23 23.12
N GLU A 63 -7.70 -14.61 22.44
CA GLU A 63 -9.03 -14.34 22.98
C GLU A 63 -9.84 -15.62 23.23
N THR A 64 -9.56 -16.69 22.48
CA THR A 64 -10.26 -17.99 22.58
C THR A 64 -9.51 -19.05 23.38
N ASN A 65 -8.36 -18.71 23.99
CA ASN A 65 -7.47 -19.64 24.70
C ASN A 65 -7.04 -20.85 23.83
N LEU A 66 -6.77 -20.61 22.54
CA LEU A 66 -6.16 -21.63 21.69
C LEU A 66 -4.74 -21.98 22.19
N PRO A 67 -4.31 -23.25 22.06
CA PRO A 67 -2.95 -23.66 22.35
C PRO A 67 -1.91 -22.82 21.60
N SER A 68 -0.82 -22.48 22.28
CA SER A 68 0.29 -21.68 21.73
C SER A 68 0.88 -22.28 20.46
N ASP A 69 0.91 -23.61 20.37
CA ASP A 69 1.51 -24.32 19.24
C ASP A 69 0.72 -24.13 17.94
N LEU A 70 -0.60 -23.88 18.04
CA LEU A 70 -1.44 -23.57 16.89
C LEU A 70 -1.23 -22.13 16.42
N MET A 71 -1.11 -21.18 17.36
CA MET A 71 -0.86 -19.76 17.05
C MET A 71 0.56 -19.51 16.52
N ALA A 72 1.52 -20.37 16.86
CA ALA A 72 2.90 -20.25 16.40
C ALA A 72 3.02 -20.30 14.86
N ILE A 73 2.10 -21.00 14.19
CA ILE A 73 2.04 -21.07 12.73
C ILE A 73 1.67 -19.70 12.16
N ASP A 74 0.60 -19.07 12.64
CA ASP A 74 0.16 -17.76 12.18
C ASP A 74 1.22 -16.67 12.47
N ILE A 75 1.91 -16.73 13.62
CA ILE A 75 3.04 -15.84 13.93
C ILE A 75 4.16 -15.98 12.90
N LYS A 76 4.48 -17.23 12.50
CA LYS A 76 5.52 -17.50 11.51
C LYS A 76 5.14 -16.96 10.13
N GLU A 77 3.87 -17.10 9.73
CA GLU A 77 3.37 -16.56 8.47
C GLU A 77 3.37 -15.02 8.46
N ALA A 78 3.00 -14.37 9.57
CA ALA A 78 3.13 -12.92 9.70
C ALA A 78 4.59 -12.46 9.51
N LEU A 79 5.54 -13.14 10.15
CA LEU A 79 6.97 -12.86 10.01
C LEU A 79 7.48 -13.09 8.58
N TYR A 80 6.99 -14.13 7.90
CA TYR A 80 7.29 -14.39 6.49
C TYR A 80 6.87 -13.21 5.62
N HIS A 81 5.64 -12.74 5.76
CA HIS A 81 5.13 -11.59 5.01
C HIS A 81 5.93 -10.31 5.27
N PHE A 82 6.32 -10.03 6.52
CA PHE A 82 7.25 -8.91 6.80
C PHE A 82 8.62 -9.10 6.15
N GLY A 83 9.15 -10.33 6.15
CA GLY A 83 10.41 -10.67 5.52
C GLY A 83 10.43 -10.47 4.00
N THR A 84 9.28 -10.59 3.33
CA THR A 84 9.16 -10.26 1.88
C THR A 84 9.27 -8.76 1.60
N ILE A 85 9.01 -7.90 2.59
CA ILE A 85 9.15 -6.44 2.47
C ILE A 85 10.62 -6.06 2.62
N THR A 86 11.30 -6.60 3.63
CA THR A 86 12.70 -6.32 3.96
C THR A 86 13.70 -7.07 3.07
N GLY A 87 13.24 -8.05 2.28
CA GLY A 87 14.10 -8.88 1.42
C GLY A 87 14.83 -9.99 2.18
N GLN A 88 14.49 -10.23 3.44
CA GLN A 88 15.02 -11.34 4.25
C GLN A 88 14.47 -12.69 3.82
N VAL A 89 13.32 -12.70 3.14
CA VAL A 89 12.77 -13.87 2.46
C VAL A 89 13.14 -13.76 0.98
N THR A 90 14.22 -14.43 0.59
CA THR A 90 14.66 -14.53 -0.80
C THR A 90 14.02 -15.75 -1.45
N ASN A 91 12.99 -15.54 -2.26
CA ASN A 91 12.69 -16.43 -3.38
C ASN A 91 13.06 -15.64 -4.64
N ASP A 92 13.80 -16.27 -5.55
CA ASP A 92 14.33 -15.71 -6.79
C ASP A 92 13.31 -14.95 -7.68
N GLU A 93 12.00 -15.07 -7.40
CA GLU A 93 10.90 -14.37 -8.07
C GLU A 93 10.86 -12.85 -7.85
N LEU A 94 11.41 -12.34 -6.74
CA LEU A 94 11.44 -10.90 -6.45
C LEU A 94 12.43 -10.15 -7.36
N LEU A 95 13.57 -10.77 -7.66
CA LEU A 95 14.57 -10.24 -8.60
C LEU A 95 13.97 -10.17 -10.01
N GLY A 96 13.26 -11.21 -10.45
CA GLY A 96 12.62 -11.25 -11.76
C GLY A 96 11.63 -10.10 -12.00
N ASN A 97 10.77 -9.80 -11.02
CA ASN A 97 9.78 -8.72 -11.14
C ASN A 97 10.36 -7.31 -10.93
N ILE A 98 11.40 -7.18 -10.11
CA ILE A 98 12.12 -5.90 -9.97
C ILE A 98 12.81 -5.57 -11.30
N PHE A 99 13.53 -6.52 -11.91
CA PHE A 99 14.30 -6.29 -13.14
C PHE A 99 13.52 -6.36 -14.45
N ALA A 100 12.30 -6.90 -14.46
CA ALA A 100 11.43 -6.88 -15.65
C ALA A 100 11.07 -5.47 -16.13
N ASN A 101 11.15 -4.46 -15.24
CA ASN A 101 10.79 -3.08 -15.55
C ASN A 101 11.99 -2.11 -15.61
N PHE A 102 13.23 -2.60 -15.50
CA PHE A 102 14.43 -1.77 -15.71
C PHE A 102 15.02 -2.02 -17.09
N CYS A 103 15.25 -0.95 -17.85
CA CYS A 103 16.07 -1.02 -19.05
C CYS A 103 17.49 -1.49 -18.67
N ILE A 104 18.03 -2.44 -19.43
CA ILE A 104 19.38 -2.97 -19.25
C ILE A 104 20.38 -1.81 -19.32
N GLY A 105 21.05 -1.51 -18.20
CA GLY A 105 22.11 -0.49 -18.13
C GLY A 105 22.02 0.55 -17.01
N LYS A 106 21.28 0.30 -15.92
CA LYS A 106 21.41 1.07 -14.67
C LYS A 106 21.71 0.16 -13.49
#